data_AF-A0A926QEF5-F1
#
_entry.id   AF-A0A926QEF5-F1
#
_cell.length_a   1.000
_cell.length_b   1.000
_cell.length_c   1.000
_cell.angle_alpha   90.00
_cell.angle_beta   90.00
_cell.angle_gamma   90.00
#
_symmetry.space_group_name_H-M   'P 1'
#
loop_
_entity.id
_entity.type
_entity.pdbx_description
1 polymer ?
#
loop_
_entity_poly.entity_id
_entity_poly.type
_entity_poly.pdbx_seq_one_letter_code
_entity_poly.pdbx_strand_id
1 'polypeptide(L)'
;MALSVNSFDLTLPPISDAVRSVDVCFDGDRVWSIDLVENERSDEHSFPWPISLRPYLRGSTHLTVLHSATGEALAAGEVEFTADAIRAQVRDADNIPLAVNKWGMLGKTLEAGNPGVQERILDRSAEIIGHLRDMGLRPFVVGGTLLGGVREGELLPHDDDADVAYLSEFTNPADVAREGFQVGHALIDLGYELVRHSATHMQLYFRTDSGLVDHYVDVFTAFFTDDGKMNQPFHVRGDLREDQILPFGTVTIAGREFPAPADPEAWLVINYDENWRTPIPGYRLQTPESTSRRFNAWFGSFHFGRDFWNAWFLNRGAEADLIWADGADWILEQSAELTSPVLLEFGAGNGALSERLALVDTGRRVIATDYSYAALQLAQERSAAAATPFETAHVNLYRTLSLAAPKQQGITGRFDVVANHVFEQLGHLARENLLRLIRMALRSGGSACATLYASPAEDVTFADPTTWHLNQFELANAAHKFGLSFEYFTPATQIPTMDRRPYGVRFVLSDHPFPTQEVSMRQRLKRLFMRTRPAGTRAQLDALTNRITELEDELDEYRRNSLRVAELMDLAEQSFRADRPASDNDSHNGPSA
;
A
#
# COMPACT_ATOMS: atom_id res chain seq x y z
N MET A 1 25.83 -25.44 -21.43
CA MET A 1 26.25 -24.35 -20.54
C MET A 1 25.59 -24.58 -19.19
N ALA A 2 26.31 -24.37 -18.09
CA ALA A 2 25.79 -24.63 -16.76
C ALA A 2 24.95 -23.44 -16.27
N LEU A 3 23.94 -23.72 -15.45
CA LEU A 3 23.30 -22.70 -14.61
C LEU A 3 24.39 -22.00 -13.79
N SER A 4 24.36 -20.67 -13.77
CA SER A 4 25.25 -19.87 -12.94
C SER A 4 24.40 -18.94 -12.09
N VAL A 5 24.74 -18.84 -10.80
CA VAL A 5 24.08 -17.94 -9.86
C VAL A 5 25.13 -17.09 -9.17
N ASN A 6 24.76 -15.87 -8.83
CA ASN A 6 25.44 -15.09 -7.81
C ASN A 6 24.38 -14.44 -6.90
N SER A 7 24.81 -13.63 -5.93
CA SER A 7 23.90 -13.00 -4.96
C SER A 7 22.93 -11.97 -5.59
N PHE A 8 23.13 -11.60 -6.85
CA PHE A 8 22.39 -10.58 -7.58
C PHE A 8 21.61 -11.16 -8.76
N ASP A 9 22.19 -12.09 -9.52
CA ASP A 9 21.63 -12.57 -10.78
C ASP A 9 21.59 -14.10 -10.89
N LEU A 10 20.59 -14.58 -11.63
CA LEU A 10 20.46 -15.91 -12.20
C LEU A 10 20.78 -15.85 -13.70
N THR A 11 21.79 -16.57 -14.15
CA THR A 11 22.09 -16.71 -15.58
C THR A 11 21.59 -18.05 -16.09
N LEU A 12 20.65 -18.00 -17.03
CA LEU A 12 20.09 -19.18 -17.68
C LEU A 12 20.99 -19.65 -18.83
N PRO A 13 21.10 -20.97 -19.10
CA PRO A 13 21.69 -21.43 -20.34
C PRO A 13 20.85 -20.95 -21.54
N PRO A 14 21.37 -20.98 -22.79
CA PRO A 14 20.58 -20.67 -23.96
C PRO A 14 19.32 -21.54 -24.03
N ILE A 15 18.15 -20.90 -24.00
CA ILE A 15 16.83 -21.55 -24.12
C ILE A 15 16.30 -21.25 -25.52
N SER A 16 15.55 -22.19 -26.09
CA SER A 16 14.90 -21.96 -27.39
C SER A 16 13.93 -20.77 -27.33
N ASP A 17 13.95 -19.92 -28.35
CA ASP A 17 13.01 -18.80 -28.53
C ASP A 17 11.52 -19.23 -28.54
N ALA A 18 11.23 -20.53 -28.68
CA ALA A 18 9.89 -21.05 -28.56
C ALA A 18 9.36 -21.08 -27.10
N VAL A 19 10.27 -21.08 -26.12
CA VAL A 19 9.93 -21.04 -24.70
C VAL A 19 9.67 -19.61 -24.29
N ARG A 20 8.42 -19.31 -23.94
CA ARG A 20 8.01 -17.95 -23.55
C ARG A 20 8.23 -17.65 -22.07
N SER A 21 8.33 -18.67 -21.23
CA SER A 21 8.48 -18.49 -19.79
C SER A 21 9.01 -19.74 -19.10
N VAL A 22 9.65 -19.52 -17.94
CA VAL A 22 10.26 -20.57 -17.13
C VAL A 22 9.98 -20.41 -15.64
N ASP A 23 9.91 -21.53 -14.93
CA ASP A 23 9.77 -21.59 -13.47
C ASP A 23 11.11 -22.00 -12.84
N VAL A 24 11.55 -21.24 -11.85
CA VAL A 24 12.74 -21.50 -11.05
C VAL A 24 12.31 -22.18 -9.76
N CYS A 25 12.90 -23.34 -9.49
CA CYS A 25 12.59 -24.16 -8.32
C CYS A 25 13.83 -24.42 -7.46
N PHE A 26 13.66 -24.36 -6.13
CA PHE A 26 14.66 -24.74 -5.14
C PHE A 26 14.24 -26.06 -4.49
N ASP A 27 15.05 -27.12 -4.65
CA ASP A 27 14.77 -28.45 -4.10
C ASP A 27 13.38 -29.00 -4.48
N GLY A 28 12.86 -28.57 -5.64
CA GLY A 28 11.56 -28.96 -6.19
C GLY A 28 10.41 -28.00 -5.90
N ASP A 29 10.58 -27.04 -4.97
CA ASP A 29 9.58 -26.00 -4.71
C ASP A 29 9.75 -24.85 -5.69
N ARG A 30 8.69 -24.44 -6.41
CA ARG A 30 8.75 -23.24 -7.26
C ARG A 30 8.90 -22.00 -6.38
N VAL A 31 9.93 -21.20 -6.66
CA VAL A 31 10.21 -19.95 -5.95
C VAL A 31 9.96 -18.70 -6.80
N TRP A 32 10.02 -18.81 -8.12
CA TRP A 32 9.88 -17.67 -9.04
C TRP A 32 9.54 -18.11 -10.46
N SER A 33 8.83 -17.29 -11.23
CA SER A 33 8.59 -17.48 -12.66
C SER A 33 9.11 -16.28 -13.46
N ILE A 34 9.71 -16.54 -14.62
CA ILE A 34 10.32 -15.54 -15.50
C ILE A 34 9.58 -15.54 -16.84
N ASP A 35 9.06 -14.38 -17.24
CA ASP A 35 8.60 -14.14 -18.62
C ASP A 35 9.83 -13.84 -19.50
N LEU A 36 10.13 -14.71 -20.47
CA LEU A 36 11.28 -14.53 -21.36
C LEU A 36 10.99 -13.55 -22.51
N VAL A 37 9.72 -13.25 -22.81
CA VAL A 37 9.31 -12.39 -23.93
C VAL A 37 9.47 -10.90 -23.56
N GLU A 38 9.01 -10.49 -22.37
CA GLU A 38 9.24 -9.12 -21.90
C GLU A 38 10.74 -8.80 -21.71
N ASN A 39 11.54 -9.83 -21.45
CA ASN A 39 12.96 -9.72 -21.13
C ASN A 39 13.91 -9.98 -22.32
N GLU A 40 13.39 -10.06 -23.57
CA GLU A 40 14.17 -10.25 -24.82
C GLU A 40 15.29 -9.20 -25.07
N ARG A 41 15.43 -8.20 -24.20
CA ARG A 41 16.41 -7.10 -24.34
C ARG A 41 17.75 -7.33 -23.63
N SER A 42 17.98 -8.44 -22.93
CA SER A 42 19.30 -8.74 -22.35
C SER A 42 20.04 -9.79 -23.19
N ASP A 43 21.11 -9.36 -23.86
CA ASP A 43 21.98 -10.23 -24.68
C ASP A 43 22.69 -11.35 -23.87
N GLU A 44 22.48 -11.40 -22.54
CA GLU A 44 23.23 -12.25 -21.60
C GLU A 44 22.38 -13.32 -20.88
N HIS A 45 21.06 -13.42 -21.12
CA HIS A 45 20.15 -14.33 -20.38
C HIS A 45 20.35 -14.29 -18.85
N SER A 46 20.75 -13.12 -18.34
CA SER A 46 20.99 -12.85 -16.93
C SER A 46 19.80 -12.10 -16.37
N PHE A 47 19.24 -12.62 -15.28
CA PHE A 47 18.02 -12.11 -14.66
C PHE A 47 18.30 -11.76 -13.19
N PRO A 48 18.09 -10.50 -12.78
CA PRO A 48 18.29 -10.13 -11.39
C PRO A 48 17.26 -10.81 -10.50
N TRP A 49 17.72 -11.36 -9.38
CA TRP A 49 16.85 -11.96 -8.38
C TRP A 49 15.85 -10.91 -7.86
N PRO A 50 14.55 -11.28 -7.73
CA PRO A 50 13.59 -10.48 -7.00
C PRO A 50 14.12 -10.09 -5.62
N ILE A 51 13.96 -8.83 -5.24
CA ILE A 51 14.48 -8.30 -3.96
C ILE A 51 13.97 -9.13 -2.77
N SER A 52 12.72 -9.60 -2.85
CA SER A 52 12.07 -10.45 -1.86
C SER A 52 12.72 -11.83 -1.67
N LEU A 53 13.41 -12.36 -2.69
CA LEU A 53 14.13 -13.64 -2.59
C LEU A 53 15.53 -13.51 -2.02
N ARG A 54 16.16 -12.34 -2.10
CA ARG A 54 17.56 -12.13 -1.68
C ARG A 54 17.89 -12.61 -0.26
N PRO A 55 17.01 -12.43 0.76
CA PRO A 55 17.27 -12.95 2.11
C PRO A 55 17.42 -14.48 2.17
N TYR A 56 16.83 -15.20 1.22
CA TYR A 56 16.83 -16.67 1.15
C TYR A 56 17.96 -17.25 0.31
N LEU A 57 18.72 -16.40 -0.40
CA LEU A 57 19.87 -16.82 -1.22
C LEU A 57 21.10 -17.08 -0.32
N ARG A 58 20.99 -18.06 0.58
CA ARG A 58 22.04 -18.46 1.52
C ARG A 58 22.26 -19.96 1.53
N GLY A 59 23.52 -20.38 1.56
CA GLY A 59 23.92 -21.78 1.48
C GLY A 59 23.75 -22.34 0.07
N SER A 60 23.18 -23.55 -0.05
CA SER A 60 23.08 -24.27 -1.34
C SER A 60 21.67 -24.79 -1.63
N THR A 61 21.33 -25.00 -2.90
CA THR A 61 20.09 -25.64 -3.34
C THR A 61 20.29 -26.44 -4.63
N HIS A 62 19.43 -27.44 -4.86
CA HIS A 62 19.26 -28.02 -6.18
C HIS A 62 18.34 -27.08 -6.96
N LEU A 63 18.92 -26.26 -7.83
CA LEU A 63 18.17 -25.32 -8.64
C LEU A 63 17.74 -26.03 -9.93
N THR A 64 16.43 -25.98 -10.20
CA THR A 64 15.85 -26.48 -11.45
C THR A 64 15.12 -25.36 -12.16
N VAL A 65 15.29 -25.29 -13.48
CA VAL A 65 14.55 -24.38 -14.37
C VAL A 65 13.63 -25.23 -15.24
N LEU A 66 12.34 -25.04 -15.07
CA LEU A 66 11.29 -25.78 -15.77
C LEU A 66 10.65 -24.90 -16.84
N HIS A 67 10.22 -25.48 -17.95
CA HIS A 67 9.35 -24.83 -18.91
C HIS A 67 7.96 -24.64 -18.28
N SER A 68 7.52 -23.41 -18.02
CA SER A 68 6.31 -23.16 -17.21
C SER A 68 5.04 -23.83 -17.76
N ALA A 69 4.89 -23.92 -19.09
CA ALA A 69 3.70 -24.54 -19.69
C ALA A 69 3.71 -26.08 -19.73
N THR A 70 4.88 -26.73 -19.77
CA THR A 70 4.99 -28.19 -19.97
C THR A 70 5.54 -28.93 -18.75
N GLY A 71 6.16 -28.21 -17.82
CA GLY A 71 6.90 -28.78 -16.68
C GLY A 71 8.21 -29.46 -17.06
N GLU A 72 8.65 -29.36 -18.33
CA GLU A 72 9.89 -29.99 -18.79
C GLU A 72 11.11 -29.30 -18.14
N ALA A 73 12.03 -30.09 -17.58
CA ALA A 73 13.27 -29.56 -17.03
C ALA A 73 14.23 -29.11 -18.14
N LEU A 74 14.43 -27.80 -18.24
CA LEU A 74 15.32 -27.16 -19.20
C LEU A 74 16.76 -27.12 -18.69
N ALA A 75 16.94 -26.97 -17.39
CA ALA A 75 18.25 -27.00 -16.74
C ALA A 75 18.11 -27.41 -15.27
N ALA A 76 19.12 -28.08 -14.72
CA ALA A 76 19.19 -28.42 -13.29
C ALA A 76 20.65 -28.50 -12.81
N GLY A 77 20.89 -28.17 -11.54
CA GLY A 77 22.21 -28.28 -10.94
C GLY A 77 22.23 -27.90 -9.47
N GLU A 78 23.24 -28.40 -8.74
CA GLU A 78 23.56 -27.89 -7.41
C GLU A 78 24.21 -26.51 -7.54
N VAL A 79 23.67 -25.53 -6.82
CA VAL A 79 24.17 -24.17 -6.78
C VAL A 79 24.45 -23.74 -5.36
N GLU A 80 25.51 -22.95 -5.17
CA GLU A 80 25.93 -22.40 -3.88
C GLU A 80 25.83 -20.87 -3.95
N PHE A 81 24.99 -20.27 -3.11
CA PHE A 81 24.84 -18.82 -2.98
C PHE A 81 25.84 -18.23 -1.99
N THR A 82 26.07 -18.93 -0.87
CA THR A 82 27.06 -18.56 0.16
C THR A 82 27.73 -19.82 0.72
N ALA A 83 28.90 -19.66 1.35
CA ALA A 83 29.64 -20.74 2.00
C ALA A 83 28.97 -21.28 3.29
N ASP A 84 27.75 -20.82 3.61
CA ASP A 84 27.00 -21.28 4.77
C ASP A 84 26.59 -22.75 4.55
N ALA A 85 26.80 -23.61 5.55
CA ALA A 85 26.43 -25.04 5.48
C ALA A 85 24.92 -25.26 5.73
N ILE A 86 24.06 -24.52 5.01
CA ILE A 86 22.59 -24.57 5.07
C ILE A 86 22.01 -24.88 3.69
N ARG A 87 20.79 -25.43 3.64
CA ARG A 87 20.01 -25.51 2.40
C ARG A 87 19.17 -24.26 2.25
N ALA A 88 19.24 -23.63 1.09
CA ALA A 88 18.38 -22.50 0.75
C ALA A 88 16.95 -23.01 0.58
N GLN A 89 16.03 -22.51 1.40
CA GLN A 89 14.61 -22.84 1.34
C GLN A 89 13.81 -21.56 1.46
N VAL A 90 12.85 -21.36 0.57
CA VAL A 90 11.96 -20.19 0.58
C VAL A 90 10.64 -20.63 1.20
N ARG A 91 10.59 -20.62 2.53
CA ARG A 91 9.47 -21.12 3.32
C ARG A 91 9.13 -20.15 4.45
N ASP A 92 7.87 -20.13 4.87
CA ASP A 92 7.45 -19.37 6.05
C ASP A 92 7.77 -20.11 7.38
N ALA A 93 7.39 -19.50 8.50
CA ALA A 93 7.61 -20.09 9.82
C ALA A 93 6.75 -21.35 10.10
N ASP A 94 5.68 -21.57 9.34
CA ASP A 94 4.88 -22.80 9.36
C ASP A 94 5.42 -23.87 8.38
N ASN A 95 6.59 -23.62 7.78
CA ASN A 95 7.27 -24.48 6.80
C ASN A 95 6.49 -24.65 5.48
N ILE A 96 5.63 -23.69 5.12
CA ILE A 96 4.90 -23.65 3.84
C ILE A 96 5.80 -23.03 2.76
N PRO A 97 5.92 -23.63 1.56
CA PRO A 97 6.64 -23.03 0.42
C PRO A 97 6.09 -21.65 0.05
N LEU A 98 6.98 -20.71 -0.22
CA LEU A 98 6.67 -19.38 -0.71
C LEU A 98 7.22 -19.19 -2.12
N ALA A 99 6.46 -18.49 -2.96
CA ALA A 99 6.91 -18.09 -4.30
C ALA A 99 6.70 -16.60 -4.51
N VAL A 100 7.51 -16.03 -5.41
CA VAL A 100 7.34 -14.64 -5.86
C VAL A 100 6.08 -14.53 -6.71
N ASN A 101 5.10 -13.76 -6.24
CA ASN A 101 3.84 -13.52 -6.93
C ASN A 101 3.96 -12.43 -8.02
N LYS A 102 2.83 -12.12 -8.70
CA LYS A 102 2.74 -11.10 -9.76
C LYS A 102 3.17 -9.69 -9.34
N TRP A 103 3.25 -9.43 -8.03
CA TRP A 103 3.68 -8.16 -7.43
C TRP A 103 5.16 -8.15 -7.03
N GLY A 104 5.90 -9.24 -7.25
CA GLY A 104 7.30 -9.36 -6.81
C GLY A 104 7.45 -9.68 -5.31
N MET A 105 6.36 -9.97 -4.61
CA MET A 105 6.34 -10.29 -3.18
C MET A 105 6.29 -11.80 -2.96
N LEU A 106 6.80 -12.27 -1.82
CA LEU A 106 6.66 -13.68 -1.44
C LEU A 106 5.26 -13.94 -0.88
N GLY A 107 4.55 -14.89 -1.48
CA GLY A 107 3.23 -15.35 -1.07
C GLY A 107 3.16 -16.88 -0.99
N LYS A 108 2.19 -17.39 -0.23
CA LYS A 108 1.85 -18.82 -0.19
C LYS A 108 1.15 -19.18 -1.49
N THR A 109 1.61 -20.20 -2.21
CA THR A 109 0.95 -20.64 -3.44
C THR A 109 -0.19 -21.62 -3.13
N LEU A 110 -1.18 -21.70 -4.02
CA LEU A 110 -2.27 -22.70 -3.96
C LEU A 110 -1.83 -24.11 -4.42
N GLU A 111 -0.52 -24.37 -4.50
CA GLU A 111 0.07 -25.64 -4.90
C GLU A 111 0.22 -26.62 -3.72
N ALA A 112 0.88 -27.76 -3.95
CA ALA A 112 0.97 -28.91 -3.02
C ALA A 112 1.46 -28.59 -1.60
N GLY A 113 2.01 -27.39 -1.37
CA GLY A 113 2.52 -26.93 -0.07
C GLY A 113 1.46 -26.43 0.93
N ASN A 114 0.23 -26.14 0.51
CA ASN A 114 -0.86 -25.69 1.41
C ASN A 114 -2.19 -26.45 1.16
N PRO A 115 -2.32 -27.72 1.59
CA PRO A 115 -3.52 -28.51 1.32
C PRO A 115 -4.80 -27.86 1.84
N GLY A 116 -5.87 -27.92 1.04
CA GLY A 116 -7.19 -27.43 1.41
C GLY A 116 -7.36 -25.90 1.32
N VAL A 117 -6.31 -25.15 0.94
CA VAL A 117 -6.36 -23.68 0.91
C VAL A 117 -7.36 -23.16 -0.12
N GLN A 118 -7.48 -23.83 -1.27
CA GLN A 118 -8.44 -23.45 -2.30
C GLN A 118 -9.86 -23.55 -1.79
N GLU A 119 -10.20 -24.64 -1.11
CA GLU A 119 -11.52 -24.83 -0.50
C GLU A 119 -11.80 -23.77 0.56
N ARG A 120 -10.81 -23.44 1.42
CA ARG A 120 -10.93 -22.36 2.41
C ARG A 120 -11.19 -21.00 1.75
N ILE A 121 -10.46 -20.67 0.68
CA ILE A 121 -10.65 -19.43 -0.08
C ILE A 121 -12.04 -19.37 -0.70
N LEU A 122 -12.52 -20.46 -1.30
CA LEU A 122 -13.85 -20.52 -1.91
C LEU A 122 -14.96 -20.44 -0.86
N ASP A 123 -14.78 -21.06 0.31
CA ASP A 123 -15.71 -20.94 1.45
C ASP A 123 -15.83 -19.48 1.91
N ARG A 124 -14.68 -18.80 2.11
CA ARG A 124 -14.66 -17.39 2.50
C ARG A 124 -15.23 -16.47 1.43
N SER A 125 -14.94 -16.73 0.16
CA SER A 125 -15.49 -15.96 -0.95
C SER A 125 -17.02 -16.06 -1.00
N ALA A 126 -17.58 -17.26 -0.82
CA ALA A 126 -19.02 -17.46 -0.79
C ALA A 126 -19.68 -16.78 0.42
N GLU A 127 -19.03 -16.84 1.58
CA GLU A 127 -19.45 -16.14 2.81
C GLU A 127 -19.50 -14.62 2.60
N ILE A 128 -18.42 -14.03 2.09
CA ILE A 128 -18.31 -12.58 1.82
C ILE A 128 -19.37 -12.15 0.80
N ILE A 129 -19.58 -12.91 -0.27
CA ILE A 129 -20.64 -12.67 -1.26
C ILE A 129 -22.03 -12.67 -0.60
N GLY A 130 -22.27 -13.58 0.36
CA GLY A 130 -23.48 -13.60 1.18
C GLY A 130 -23.67 -12.29 1.96
N HIS A 131 -22.66 -11.89 2.72
CA HIS A 131 -22.70 -10.65 3.51
C HIS A 131 -22.91 -9.41 2.64
N LEU A 132 -22.24 -9.32 1.49
CA LEU A 132 -22.43 -8.20 0.56
C LEU A 132 -23.86 -8.16 0.00
N ARG A 133 -24.49 -9.30 -0.26
CA ARG A 133 -25.91 -9.36 -0.65
C ARG A 133 -26.84 -8.92 0.47
N ASP A 134 -26.55 -9.32 1.70
CA ASP A 134 -27.34 -8.93 2.87
C ASP A 134 -27.24 -7.41 3.13
N MET A 135 -26.13 -6.79 2.74
CA MET A 135 -25.96 -5.32 2.69
C MET A 135 -26.72 -4.65 1.53
N GLY A 136 -27.43 -5.43 0.68
CA GLY A 136 -28.16 -4.93 -0.48
C GLY A 136 -27.29 -4.68 -1.71
N LEU A 137 -26.05 -5.17 -1.73
CA LEU A 137 -25.12 -4.97 -2.83
C LEU A 137 -25.22 -6.09 -3.87
N ARG A 138 -24.55 -5.87 -5.00
CA ARG A 138 -24.54 -6.75 -6.17
C ARG A 138 -23.15 -7.38 -6.37
N PRO A 139 -22.76 -8.39 -5.56
CA PRO A 139 -21.43 -9.00 -5.64
C PRO A 139 -21.30 -10.04 -6.76
N PHE A 140 -20.08 -10.16 -7.30
CA PHE A 140 -19.67 -11.08 -8.35
C PHE A 140 -18.15 -11.34 -8.29
N VAL A 141 -17.68 -12.47 -8.80
CA VAL A 141 -16.24 -12.78 -8.87
C VAL A 141 -15.58 -12.09 -10.07
N VAL A 142 -14.32 -11.68 -9.89
CA VAL A 142 -13.55 -10.92 -10.88
C VAL A 142 -12.10 -11.42 -10.95
N GLY A 143 -11.26 -10.76 -11.75
CA GLY A 143 -9.81 -10.96 -11.72
C GLY A 143 -9.37 -12.40 -11.98
N GLY A 144 -8.40 -12.86 -11.18
CA GLY A 144 -7.83 -14.21 -11.29
C GLY A 144 -8.86 -15.29 -10.97
N THR A 145 -9.77 -15.00 -10.03
CA THR A 145 -10.87 -15.89 -9.65
C THR A 145 -11.85 -16.14 -10.80
N LEU A 146 -12.29 -15.08 -11.48
CA LEU A 146 -13.16 -15.22 -12.66
C LEU A 146 -12.44 -15.92 -13.81
N LEU A 147 -11.17 -15.58 -14.05
CA LEU A 147 -10.35 -16.20 -15.08
C LEU A 147 -10.21 -17.71 -14.86
N GLY A 148 -9.88 -18.13 -13.64
CA GLY A 148 -9.79 -19.54 -13.26
C GLY A 148 -11.11 -20.27 -13.49
N GLY A 149 -12.24 -19.69 -13.03
CA GLY A 149 -13.57 -20.27 -13.24
C GLY A 149 -13.96 -20.44 -14.71
N VAL A 150 -13.68 -19.43 -15.55
CA VAL A 150 -14.05 -19.47 -16.99
C VAL A 150 -13.10 -20.38 -17.79
N ARG A 151 -11.81 -20.39 -17.47
CA ARG A 151 -10.79 -21.09 -18.27
C ARG A 151 -10.55 -22.53 -17.82
N GLU A 152 -10.43 -22.75 -16.51
CA GLU A 152 -10.02 -24.04 -15.93
C GLU A 152 -11.14 -24.72 -15.13
N GLY A 153 -12.17 -23.97 -14.73
CA GLY A 153 -13.22 -24.45 -13.81
C GLY A 153 -12.74 -24.59 -12.35
N GLU A 154 -11.56 -24.06 -12.03
CA GLU A 154 -10.87 -24.13 -10.74
C GLU A 154 -10.17 -22.80 -10.45
N LEU A 155 -9.68 -22.58 -9.23
CA LEU A 155 -8.77 -21.45 -8.96
C LEU A 155 -7.43 -21.65 -9.69
N LEU A 156 -6.77 -20.57 -10.07
CA LEU A 156 -5.47 -20.66 -10.73
C LEU A 156 -4.41 -21.17 -9.72
N PRO A 157 -3.63 -22.20 -10.03
CA PRO A 157 -2.68 -22.80 -9.07
C PRO A 157 -1.63 -21.84 -8.49
N HIS A 158 -1.34 -20.75 -9.21
CA HIS A 158 -0.34 -19.76 -8.86
C HIS A 158 -0.91 -18.47 -8.24
N ASP A 159 -2.23 -18.36 -8.09
CA ASP A 159 -2.80 -17.30 -7.25
C ASP A 159 -2.50 -17.60 -5.76
N ASP A 160 -2.76 -16.63 -4.89
CA ASP A 160 -2.65 -16.74 -3.43
C ASP A 160 -3.91 -16.23 -2.71
N ASP A 161 -4.93 -15.86 -3.49
CA ASP A 161 -6.09 -15.09 -3.08
C ASP A 161 -7.36 -15.41 -3.90
N ALA A 162 -8.46 -14.73 -3.54
CA ALA A 162 -9.62 -14.60 -4.41
C ALA A 162 -10.08 -13.16 -4.52
N ASP A 163 -10.63 -12.81 -5.68
CA ASP A 163 -11.12 -11.49 -6.03
C ASP A 163 -12.65 -11.47 -6.12
N VAL A 164 -13.29 -10.67 -5.26
CA VAL A 164 -14.72 -10.38 -5.30
C VAL A 164 -14.91 -8.89 -5.56
N ALA A 165 -15.82 -8.54 -6.48
CA ALA A 165 -16.29 -7.16 -6.63
C ALA A 165 -17.77 -7.06 -6.28
N TYR A 166 -18.25 -5.86 -5.96
CA TYR A 166 -19.67 -5.54 -6.02
C TYR A 166 -19.93 -4.35 -6.93
N LEU A 167 -21.05 -4.38 -7.65
CA LEU A 167 -21.45 -3.30 -8.56
C LEU A 167 -22.25 -2.23 -7.82
N SER A 168 -21.60 -1.09 -7.55
CA SER A 168 -22.22 0.12 -7.01
C SER A 168 -23.32 0.66 -7.93
N GLU A 169 -24.35 1.25 -7.34
CA GLU A 169 -25.36 2.03 -8.09
C GLU A 169 -24.90 3.47 -8.34
N PHE A 170 -23.87 3.94 -7.63
CA PHE A 170 -23.36 5.29 -7.78
C PHE A 170 -22.44 5.41 -8.99
N THR A 171 -22.57 6.53 -9.72
CA THR A 171 -21.68 6.86 -10.84
C THR A 171 -20.62 7.90 -10.48
N ASN A 172 -20.83 8.61 -9.37
CA ASN A 172 -19.91 9.62 -8.87
C ASN A 172 -18.83 8.98 -7.96
N PRO A 173 -17.53 9.17 -8.26
CA PRO A 173 -16.45 8.59 -7.46
C PRO A 173 -16.47 8.96 -5.97
N ALA A 174 -16.99 10.13 -5.58
CA ALA A 174 -17.09 10.51 -4.18
C ALA A 174 -18.11 9.65 -3.42
N ASP A 175 -19.25 9.37 -4.05
CA ASP A 175 -20.30 8.52 -3.48
C ASP A 175 -19.86 7.07 -3.44
N VAL A 176 -19.17 6.60 -4.48
CA VAL A 176 -18.53 5.27 -4.53
C VAL A 176 -17.48 5.11 -3.42
N ALA A 177 -16.64 6.12 -3.19
CA ALA A 177 -15.67 6.11 -2.09
C ALA A 177 -16.35 6.04 -0.72
N ARG A 178 -17.42 6.81 -0.53
CA ARG A 178 -18.23 6.80 0.71
C ARG A 178 -18.88 5.43 0.94
N GLU A 179 -19.45 4.82 -0.09
CA GLU A 179 -19.99 3.45 -0.03
C GLU A 179 -18.89 2.45 0.34
N GLY A 180 -17.72 2.53 -0.28
CA GLY A 180 -16.57 1.66 0.04
C GLY A 180 -16.08 1.79 1.49
N PHE A 181 -16.17 2.98 2.10
CA PHE A 181 -15.93 3.12 3.54
C PHE A 181 -17.02 2.44 4.37
N GLN A 182 -18.29 2.67 4.05
CA GLN A 182 -19.43 2.08 4.77
C GLN A 182 -19.43 0.55 4.72
N VAL A 183 -19.12 -0.04 3.56
CA VAL A 183 -19.00 -1.48 3.39
C VAL A 183 -17.87 -2.03 4.25
N GLY A 184 -16.70 -1.39 4.23
CA GLY A 184 -15.60 -1.89 5.06
C GLY A 184 -15.83 -1.75 6.57
N HIS A 185 -16.57 -0.73 7.02
CA HIS A 185 -17.01 -0.68 8.43
C HIS A 185 -17.94 -1.85 8.76
N ALA A 186 -18.90 -2.16 7.87
CA ALA A 186 -19.81 -3.29 8.07
C ALA A 186 -19.05 -4.63 8.10
N LEU A 187 -18.02 -4.81 7.26
CA LEU A 187 -17.16 -6.00 7.29
C LEU A 187 -16.33 -6.07 8.59
N ILE A 188 -15.79 -4.94 9.08
CA ILE A 188 -15.10 -4.89 10.37
C ILE A 188 -16.07 -5.23 11.52
N ASP A 189 -17.30 -4.72 11.49
CA ASP A 189 -18.34 -5.01 12.49
C ASP A 189 -18.75 -6.50 12.49
N LEU A 190 -18.62 -7.19 11.35
CA LEU A 190 -18.78 -8.65 11.22
C LEU A 190 -17.57 -9.45 11.73
N GLY A 191 -16.49 -8.76 12.14
CA GLY A 191 -15.30 -9.38 12.72
C GLY A 191 -14.16 -9.66 11.74
N TYR A 192 -14.22 -9.16 10.50
CA TYR A 192 -13.12 -9.33 9.54
C TYR A 192 -11.92 -8.45 9.87
N GLU A 193 -10.72 -9.02 9.78
CA GLU A 193 -9.48 -8.25 9.73
C GLU A 193 -9.33 -7.62 8.35
N LEU A 194 -9.49 -6.30 8.26
CA LEU A 194 -9.51 -5.57 6.99
C LEU A 194 -8.28 -4.67 6.85
N VAL A 195 -7.54 -4.88 5.76
CA VAL A 195 -6.54 -3.93 5.28
C VAL A 195 -7.09 -3.16 4.09
N ARG A 196 -6.92 -1.84 4.13
CA ARG A 196 -7.45 -0.96 3.08
C ARG A 196 -6.32 -0.46 2.19
N HIS A 197 -6.46 -0.66 0.88
CA HIS A 197 -5.51 -0.21 -0.14
C HIS A 197 -5.93 1.10 -0.81
N SER A 198 -7.24 1.33 -0.92
CA SER A 198 -7.86 2.58 -1.37
C SER A 198 -9.29 2.68 -0.82
N ALA A 199 -10.04 3.75 -1.13
CA ALA A 199 -11.45 3.83 -0.75
C ALA A 199 -12.31 2.68 -1.30
N THR A 200 -11.87 2.03 -2.38
CA THR A 200 -12.65 1.04 -3.16
C THR A 200 -11.95 -0.32 -3.31
N HIS A 201 -10.88 -0.56 -2.54
CA HIS A 201 -10.15 -1.84 -2.51
C HIS A 201 -9.80 -2.18 -1.07
N MET A 202 -10.39 -3.27 -0.61
CA MET A 202 -10.24 -3.82 0.73
C MET A 202 -9.72 -5.24 0.62
N GLN A 203 -8.82 -5.63 1.49
CA GLN A 203 -8.25 -6.97 1.57
C GLN A 203 -8.63 -7.55 2.92
N LEU A 204 -9.28 -8.71 2.94
CA LEU A 204 -9.70 -9.38 4.17
C LEU A 204 -8.72 -10.52 4.48
N TYR A 205 -8.04 -10.44 5.62
CA TYR A 205 -7.06 -11.46 6.03
C TYR A 205 -7.70 -12.60 6.81
N PHE A 206 -7.26 -13.81 6.48
CA PHE A 206 -7.57 -15.02 7.23
C PHE A 206 -6.25 -15.62 7.73
N ARG A 207 -6.15 -15.84 9.03
CA ARG A 207 -4.91 -16.29 9.68
C ARG A 207 -4.97 -17.77 10.06
N THR A 208 -3.81 -18.40 10.09
CA THR A 208 -3.58 -19.73 10.69
C THR A 208 -3.64 -19.63 12.21
N ASP A 209 -3.66 -20.78 12.89
CA ASP A 209 -3.60 -20.85 14.37
C ASP A 209 -2.28 -20.26 14.93
N SER A 210 -1.21 -20.22 14.14
CA SER A 210 0.06 -19.57 14.50
C SER A 210 0.02 -18.05 14.35
N GLY A 211 -1.07 -17.50 13.80
CA GLY A 211 -1.26 -16.07 13.58
C GLY A 211 -0.68 -15.55 12.26
N LEU A 212 -0.07 -16.41 11.42
CA LEU A 212 0.38 -16.02 10.08
C LEU A 212 -0.83 -15.86 9.14
N VAL A 213 -0.72 -14.99 8.14
CA VAL A 213 -1.74 -14.92 7.08
C VAL A 213 -1.72 -16.25 6.31
N ASP A 214 -2.87 -16.92 6.25
CA ASP A 214 -3.07 -18.14 5.45
C ASP A 214 -3.42 -17.78 4.01
N HIS A 215 -4.44 -16.93 3.85
CA HIS A 215 -4.93 -16.43 2.57
C HIS A 215 -5.69 -15.11 2.78
N TYR A 216 -6.09 -14.48 1.68
CA TYR A 216 -6.94 -13.30 1.71
C TYR A 216 -7.98 -13.31 0.61
N VAL A 217 -9.02 -12.50 0.81
CA VAL A 217 -10.01 -12.18 -0.23
C VAL A 217 -10.02 -10.69 -0.44
N ASP A 218 -9.76 -10.27 -1.67
CA ASP A 218 -9.89 -8.89 -2.09
C ASP A 218 -11.35 -8.56 -2.43
N VAL A 219 -11.82 -7.43 -1.91
CA VAL A 219 -13.16 -6.88 -2.13
C VAL A 219 -13.02 -5.53 -2.82
N PHE A 220 -13.48 -5.46 -4.07
CA PHE A 220 -13.45 -4.27 -4.91
C PHE A 220 -14.84 -3.65 -5.09
N THR A 221 -14.86 -2.34 -5.36
CA THR A 221 -16.08 -1.65 -5.80
C THR A 221 -16.04 -1.43 -7.31
N ALA A 222 -16.89 -2.12 -8.07
CA ALA A 222 -17.10 -1.86 -9.49
C ALA A 222 -18.21 -0.82 -9.69
N PHE A 223 -18.10 0.06 -10.70
CA PHE A 223 -19.11 1.07 -10.99
C PHE A 223 -19.01 1.63 -12.42
N PHE A 224 -20.12 2.16 -12.93
CA PHE A 224 -20.15 2.89 -14.19
C PHE A 224 -19.93 4.38 -13.95
N THR A 225 -19.11 5.04 -14.77
CA THR A 225 -19.06 6.51 -14.80
C THR A 225 -20.03 7.07 -15.84
N ASP A 226 -20.41 8.35 -15.69
CA ASP A 226 -21.35 9.02 -16.62
C ASP A 226 -20.90 9.02 -18.10
N ASP A 227 -19.61 8.80 -18.36
CA ASP A 227 -19.08 8.61 -19.72
C ASP A 227 -19.25 7.17 -20.26
N GLY A 228 -20.03 6.33 -19.58
CA GLY A 228 -20.39 4.98 -19.98
C GLY A 228 -19.30 3.93 -19.75
N LYS A 229 -18.21 4.27 -19.06
CA LYS A 229 -17.09 3.34 -18.81
C LYS A 229 -17.34 2.53 -17.56
N MET A 230 -17.03 1.24 -17.62
CA MET A 230 -16.89 0.40 -16.43
C MET A 230 -15.58 0.72 -15.73
N ASN A 231 -15.61 0.78 -14.40
CA ASN A 231 -14.45 0.99 -13.55
C ASN A 231 -14.47 -0.06 -12.44
N GLN A 232 -13.38 -0.81 -12.27
CA GLN A 232 -13.05 -1.50 -11.03
C GLN A 232 -11.66 -1.02 -10.61
N PRO A 233 -11.58 -0.11 -9.63
CA PRO A 233 -10.36 0.60 -9.29
C PRO A 233 -9.16 -0.31 -8.97
N PHE A 234 -7.97 0.28 -9.18
CA PHE A 234 -6.63 -0.30 -9.34
C PHE A 234 -6.23 -0.59 -10.80
N HIS A 235 -7.11 -1.18 -11.63
CA HIS A 235 -6.74 -1.53 -13.01
C HIS A 235 -7.84 -1.34 -14.07
N VAL A 236 -9.02 -1.91 -13.87
CA VAL A 236 -10.03 -2.05 -14.93
C VAL A 236 -10.71 -0.71 -15.20
N ARG A 237 -10.51 -0.21 -16.43
CA ARG A 237 -11.31 0.89 -16.98
C ARG A 237 -11.50 0.72 -18.48
N GLY A 238 -12.73 0.45 -18.91
CA GLY A 238 -13.00 0.15 -20.32
C GLY A 238 -14.46 0.34 -20.75
N ASP A 239 -14.69 0.17 -22.04
CA ASP A 239 -16.05 0.09 -22.59
C ASP A 239 -16.68 -1.25 -22.22
N LEU A 240 -17.80 -1.20 -21.51
CA LEU A 240 -18.61 -2.36 -21.22
C LEU A 240 -20.06 -1.91 -21.15
N ARG A 241 -20.98 -2.64 -21.77
CA ARG A 241 -22.39 -2.28 -21.68
C ARG A 241 -23.00 -2.84 -20.40
N GLU A 242 -24.04 -2.20 -19.92
CA GLU A 242 -24.73 -2.66 -18.70
C GLU A 242 -25.33 -4.07 -18.90
N ASP A 243 -25.81 -4.41 -20.09
CA ASP A 243 -26.34 -5.74 -20.45
C ASP A 243 -25.27 -6.84 -20.52
N GLN A 244 -23.97 -6.47 -20.53
CA GLN A 244 -22.85 -7.40 -20.43
C GLN A 244 -22.45 -7.69 -18.98
N ILE A 245 -22.99 -6.92 -18.02
CA ILE A 245 -22.79 -7.16 -16.59
C ILE A 245 -24.06 -7.72 -15.96
N LEU A 246 -25.21 -7.10 -16.23
CA LEU A 246 -26.49 -7.41 -15.62
C LEU A 246 -27.51 -7.95 -16.64
N PRO A 247 -28.40 -8.87 -16.23
CA PRO A 247 -28.39 -9.56 -14.93
C PRO A 247 -27.17 -10.48 -14.81
N PHE A 248 -26.63 -10.63 -13.61
CA PHE A 248 -25.48 -11.52 -13.41
C PHE A 248 -25.79 -12.96 -13.87
N GLY A 249 -24.81 -13.56 -14.51
CA GLY A 249 -24.77 -15.00 -14.75
C GLY A 249 -24.12 -15.73 -13.56
N THR A 250 -23.72 -16.98 -13.80
CA THR A 250 -22.92 -17.75 -12.86
C THR A 250 -21.70 -18.37 -13.54
N VAL A 251 -20.66 -18.63 -12.76
CA VAL A 251 -19.49 -19.41 -13.14
C VAL A 251 -19.27 -20.51 -12.11
N THR A 252 -18.90 -21.70 -12.57
CA THR A 252 -18.58 -22.84 -11.70
C THR A 252 -17.07 -22.84 -11.40
N ILE A 253 -16.70 -22.86 -10.12
CA ILE A 253 -15.31 -22.96 -9.64
C ILE A 253 -15.23 -24.08 -8.62
N ALA A 254 -14.41 -25.11 -8.87
CA ALA A 254 -14.31 -26.31 -8.02
C ALA A 254 -15.68 -26.95 -7.72
N GLY A 255 -16.59 -26.95 -8.70
CA GLY A 255 -17.96 -27.46 -8.55
C GLY A 255 -18.93 -26.57 -7.76
N ARG A 256 -18.54 -25.34 -7.41
CA ARG A 256 -19.38 -24.35 -6.70
C ARG A 256 -19.78 -23.21 -7.63
N GLU A 257 -21.01 -22.73 -7.50
CA GLU A 257 -21.53 -21.63 -8.32
C GLU A 257 -21.25 -20.26 -7.68
N PHE A 258 -20.59 -19.39 -8.43
CA PHE A 258 -20.35 -18.00 -8.06
C PHE A 258 -21.02 -17.02 -9.02
N PRO A 259 -21.49 -15.85 -8.57
CA PRO A 259 -22.07 -14.85 -9.46
C PRO A 259 -20.99 -14.27 -10.35
N ALA A 260 -21.28 -14.10 -11.63
CA ALA A 260 -20.35 -13.57 -12.62
C ALA A 260 -21.05 -12.53 -13.50
N PRO A 261 -20.30 -11.68 -14.23
CA PRO A 261 -20.88 -10.82 -15.27
C PRO A 261 -21.75 -11.63 -16.24
N ALA A 262 -22.78 -11.01 -16.82
CA ALA A 262 -23.61 -11.63 -17.86
C ALA A 262 -22.78 -12.13 -19.06
N ASP A 263 -21.72 -11.39 -19.39
CA ASP A 263 -20.71 -11.72 -20.39
C ASP A 263 -19.32 -11.72 -19.73
N PRO A 264 -18.88 -12.84 -19.13
CA PRO A 264 -17.59 -12.95 -18.46
C PRO A 264 -16.41 -12.66 -19.39
N GLU A 265 -16.51 -13.02 -20.67
CA GLU A 265 -15.43 -12.84 -21.64
C GLU A 265 -15.18 -11.37 -21.92
N ALA A 266 -16.24 -10.56 -22.09
CA ALA A 266 -16.09 -9.12 -22.27
C ALA A 266 -15.42 -8.44 -21.07
N TRP A 267 -15.71 -8.89 -19.85
CA TRP A 267 -15.03 -8.39 -18.65
C TRP A 267 -13.54 -8.79 -18.65
N LEU A 268 -13.23 -10.06 -18.95
CA LEU A 268 -11.85 -10.57 -19.00
C LEU A 268 -11.01 -9.86 -20.07
N VAL A 269 -11.58 -9.49 -21.21
CA VAL A 269 -10.89 -8.69 -22.25
C VAL A 269 -10.49 -7.31 -21.73
N ILE A 270 -11.31 -6.65 -20.89
CA ILE A 270 -10.93 -5.35 -20.32
C ILE A 270 -9.80 -5.50 -19.30
N ASN A 271 -9.78 -6.59 -18.53
CA ASN A 271 -8.80 -6.81 -17.47
C ASN A 271 -7.47 -7.42 -17.96
N TYR A 272 -7.50 -8.25 -19.00
CA TYR A 272 -6.35 -9.04 -19.45
C TYR A 272 -6.05 -8.93 -20.94
N ASP A 273 -6.78 -8.10 -21.70
CA ASP A 273 -6.76 -8.02 -23.16
C ASP A 273 -7.32 -9.25 -23.91
N GLU A 274 -7.36 -9.18 -25.24
CA GLU A 274 -7.91 -10.21 -26.15
C GLU A 274 -7.22 -11.58 -25.99
N ASN A 275 -6.01 -11.63 -25.43
CA ASN A 275 -5.22 -12.85 -25.29
C ASN A 275 -5.43 -13.58 -23.96
N TRP A 276 -6.39 -13.15 -23.12
CA TRP A 276 -6.64 -13.71 -21.78
C TRP A 276 -6.78 -15.24 -21.71
N ARG A 277 -7.20 -15.88 -22.82
CA ARG A 277 -7.32 -17.34 -22.93
C ARG A 277 -5.98 -18.06 -22.93
N THR A 278 -4.89 -17.37 -23.29
CA THR A 278 -3.55 -17.94 -23.34
C THR A 278 -2.84 -17.66 -22.01
N PRO A 279 -2.47 -18.69 -21.24
CA PRO A 279 -1.67 -18.48 -20.03
C PRO A 279 -0.33 -17.82 -20.39
N ILE A 280 0.00 -16.73 -19.71
CA ILE A 280 1.31 -16.06 -19.81
C ILE A 280 1.97 -16.17 -18.43
N PRO A 281 2.81 -17.19 -18.18
CA PRO A 281 3.51 -17.30 -16.91
C PRO A 281 4.46 -16.12 -16.72
N GLY A 282 4.41 -15.49 -15.54
CA GLY A 282 5.11 -14.24 -15.25
C GLY A 282 4.38 -12.97 -15.69
N TYR A 283 3.13 -13.07 -16.18
CA TYR A 283 2.31 -11.93 -16.61
C TYR A 283 2.31 -10.80 -15.58
N ARG A 284 2.62 -9.59 -16.05
CA ARG A 284 2.53 -8.36 -15.27
C ARG A 284 1.37 -7.53 -15.79
N LEU A 285 0.47 -7.19 -14.88
CA LEU A 285 -0.67 -6.33 -15.17
C LEU A 285 -0.16 -4.91 -15.50
N GLN A 286 -0.38 -4.46 -16.73
CA GLN A 286 0.01 -3.12 -17.17
C GLN A 286 -1.19 -2.17 -17.14
N THR A 287 -1.35 -1.40 -16.06
CA THR A 287 -2.40 -0.38 -15.97
C THR A 287 -1.99 0.89 -16.74
N PRO A 288 -2.81 1.41 -17.67
CA PRO A 288 -2.53 2.68 -18.33
C PRO A 288 -2.32 3.81 -17.32
N GLU A 289 -1.30 4.65 -17.52
CA GLU A 289 -0.95 5.73 -16.59
C GLU A 289 -2.13 6.66 -16.31
N SER A 290 -2.93 6.96 -17.33
CA SER A 290 -4.13 7.80 -17.21
C SER A 290 -5.21 7.17 -16.31
N THR A 291 -5.31 5.84 -16.27
CA THR A 291 -6.20 5.09 -15.40
C THR A 291 -5.66 5.06 -13.96
N SER A 292 -4.39 4.68 -13.78
CA SER A 292 -3.72 4.66 -12.47
C SER A 292 -3.79 6.01 -11.77
N ARG A 293 -3.41 7.08 -12.49
CA ARG A 293 -3.47 8.46 -12.01
C ARG A 293 -4.87 8.87 -11.58
N ARG A 294 -5.88 8.52 -12.39
CA ARG A 294 -7.29 8.84 -12.13
C ARG A 294 -7.81 8.10 -10.90
N PHE A 295 -7.55 6.80 -10.77
CA PHE A 295 -7.97 6.03 -9.61
C PHE A 295 -7.25 6.48 -8.34
N ASN A 296 -5.96 6.76 -8.39
CA ASN A 296 -5.22 7.33 -7.27
C ASN A 296 -5.80 8.69 -6.84
N ALA A 297 -6.24 9.53 -7.79
CA ALA A 297 -6.85 10.80 -7.47
C ALA A 297 -8.28 10.68 -6.92
N TRP A 298 -9.08 9.71 -7.39
CA TRP A 298 -10.45 9.47 -6.92
C TRP A 298 -10.55 8.73 -5.59
N PHE A 299 -9.69 7.74 -5.37
CA PHE A 299 -9.85 6.76 -4.29
C PHE A 299 -8.64 6.66 -3.36
N GLY A 300 -7.53 7.32 -3.73
CA GLY A 300 -6.29 7.31 -2.96
C GLY A 300 -5.46 6.04 -3.17
N SER A 301 -4.21 6.11 -2.74
CA SER A 301 -3.33 4.95 -2.56
C SER A 301 -2.92 4.93 -1.10
N PHE A 302 -3.65 4.16 -0.30
CA PHE A 302 -3.47 4.06 1.14
C PHE A 302 -2.43 3.02 1.55
N HIS A 303 -1.81 2.34 0.57
CA HIS A 303 -0.76 1.34 0.78
C HIS A 303 0.60 1.80 0.25
N PHE A 304 0.72 3.03 -0.27
CA PHE A 304 1.95 3.56 -0.83
C PHE A 304 3.12 3.40 0.16
N GLY A 305 4.16 2.66 -0.25
CA GLY A 305 5.36 2.37 0.54
C GLY A 305 5.17 1.45 1.74
N ARG A 306 3.95 0.95 2.03
CA ARG A 306 3.69 0.12 3.22
C ARG A 306 4.46 -1.20 3.18
N ASP A 307 4.46 -1.86 2.04
CA ASP A 307 5.09 -3.16 1.90
C ASP A 307 6.61 -3.08 2.01
N PHE A 308 7.20 -1.98 1.49
CA PHE A 308 8.60 -1.64 1.75
C PHE A 308 8.88 -1.55 3.25
N TRP A 309 8.06 -0.79 4.00
CA TRP A 309 8.27 -0.63 5.43
C TRP A 309 8.03 -1.92 6.21
N ASN A 310 6.99 -2.69 5.88
CA ASN A 310 6.76 -4.00 6.48
C ASN A 310 8.00 -4.89 6.29
N ALA A 311 8.51 -4.99 5.05
CA ALA A 311 9.71 -5.77 4.74
C ALA A 311 10.97 -5.23 5.43
N TRP A 312 11.14 -3.90 5.50
CA TRP A 312 12.27 -3.27 6.16
C TRP A 312 12.37 -3.70 7.63
N PHE A 313 11.27 -3.60 8.36
CA PHE A 313 11.20 -3.91 9.78
C PHE A 313 11.23 -5.42 10.05
N LEU A 314 10.54 -6.24 9.25
CA LEU A 314 10.63 -7.71 9.36
C LEU A 314 12.06 -8.21 9.17
N ASN A 315 12.80 -7.65 8.22
CA ASN A 315 14.15 -8.11 7.89
C ASN A 315 15.22 -7.62 8.88
N ARG A 316 15.02 -6.47 9.53
CA ARG A 316 16.04 -5.83 10.40
C ARG A 316 15.74 -5.89 11.89
N GLY A 317 14.47 -6.09 12.27
CA GLY A 317 14.05 -6.18 13.67
C GLY A 317 14.54 -5.01 14.53
N ALA A 318 15.26 -5.32 15.60
CA ALA A 318 15.77 -4.34 16.57
C ALA A 318 16.78 -3.34 15.96
N GLU A 319 17.46 -3.70 14.87
CA GLU A 319 18.47 -2.86 14.22
C GLU A 319 17.89 -1.88 13.19
N ALA A 320 16.59 -2.00 12.88
CA ALA A 320 15.93 -1.25 11.80
C ALA A 320 16.08 0.27 11.90
N ASP A 321 16.08 0.82 13.11
CA ASP A 321 16.11 2.27 13.37
C ASP A 321 17.52 2.83 13.63
N LEU A 322 18.56 1.99 13.65
CA LEU A 322 19.93 2.44 13.96
C LEU A 322 20.44 3.52 12.99
N ILE A 323 19.95 3.51 11.75
CA ILE A 323 20.32 4.51 10.73
C ILE A 323 19.79 5.92 11.05
N TRP A 324 18.86 6.06 12.00
CA TRP A 324 18.26 7.33 12.41
C TRP A 324 18.58 7.71 13.86
N ALA A 325 19.59 7.07 14.46
CA ALA A 325 19.97 7.28 15.86
C ALA A 325 20.37 8.73 16.17
N ASP A 326 21.13 9.38 15.27
CA ASP A 326 21.53 10.79 15.45
C ASP A 326 20.31 11.73 15.48
N GLY A 327 19.31 11.45 14.65
CA GLY A 327 18.07 12.23 14.64
C GLY A 327 17.28 12.04 15.93
N ALA A 328 17.23 10.81 16.45
CA ALA A 328 16.61 10.50 17.74
C ALA A 328 17.34 11.22 18.89
N ASP A 329 18.67 11.25 18.87
CA ASP A 329 19.48 11.96 19.86
C ASP A 329 19.19 13.47 19.85
N TRP A 330 19.13 14.08 18.66
CA TRP A 330 18.78 15.50 18.53
C TRP A 330 17.37 15.81 19.07
N ILE A 331 16.37 14.94 18.80
CA ILE A 331 15.01 15.11 19.33
C ILE A 331 15.01 15.06 20.86
N LEU A 332 15.80 14.18 21.47
CA LEU A 332 15.92 14.07 22.93
C LEU A 332 16.58 15.30 23.55
N GLU A 333 17.53 15.92 22.86
CA GLU A 333 18.10 17.23 23.26
C GLU A 333 17.02 18.33 23.29
N GLN A 334 15.94 18.20 22.49
CA GLN A 334 14.82 19.14 22.51
C GLN A 334 13.79 18.86 23.63
N SER A 335 14.01 17.85 24.47
CA SER A 335 13.03 17.39 25.47
C SER A 335 12.51 18.49 26.41
N ALA A 336 13.34 19.49 26.73
CA ALA A 336 12.94 20.63 27.57
C ALA A 336 11.81 21.49 26.95
N GLU A 337 11.63 21.43 25.64
CA GLU A 337 10.61 22.17 24.89
C GLU A 337 9.34 21.35 24.66
N LEU A 338 9.41 20.03 24.90
CA LEU A 338 8.32 19.06 24.75
C LEU A 338 7.60 18.88 26.10
N THR A 339 6.79 19.87 26.47
CA THR A 339 6.18 20.03 27.81
C THR A 339 4.69 19.66 27.90
N SER A 340 4.12 19.11 26.84
CA SER A 340 2.73 18.65 26.85
C SER A 340 2.59 17.32 27.60
N PRO A 341 1.44 17.07 28.26
CA PRO A 341 1.21 15.81 28.98
C PRO A 341 1.11 14.60 28.06
N VAL A 342 0.91 14.81 26.75
CA VAL A 342 0.87 13.76 25.73
C VAL A 342 1.84 14.12 24.62
N LEU A 343 2.62 13.13 24.16
CA LEU A 343 3.51 13.22 23.01
C LEU A 343 3.12 12.16 21.99
N LEU A 344 2.90 12.58 20.75
CA LEU A 344 2.69 11.72 19.59
C LEU A 344 3.97 11.66 18.76
N GLU A 345 4.51 10.46 18.61
CA GLU A 345 5.59 10.19 17.67
C GLU A 345 5.01 9.64 16.37
N PHE A 346 5.33 10.26 15.23
CA PHE A 346 4.99 9.71 13.91
C PHE A 346 6.20 9.00 13.32
N GLY A 347 5.98 7.84 12.72
CA GLY A 347 7.02 6.99 12.16
C GLY A 347 7.92 6.42 13.27
N ALA A 348 7.31 5.89 14.32
CA ALA A 348 8.02 5.43 15.51
C ALA A 348 8.90 4.19 15.26
N GLY A 349 8.75 3.53 14.11
CA GLY A 349 9.53 2.36 13.75
C GLY A 349 9.38 1.24 14.78
N ASN A 350 10.51 0.72 15.28
CA ASN A 350 10.52 -0.29 16.31
C ASN A 350 10.33 0.26 17.74
N GLY A 351 9.99 1.54 17.88
CA GLY A 351 9.69 2.22 19.15
C GLY A 351 10.91 2.64 19.97
N ALA A 352 12.12 2.57 19.41
CA ALA A 352 13.36 2.91 20.14
C ALA A 352 13.38 4.36 20.66
N LEU A 353 12.94 5.32 19.86
CA LEU A 353 12.84 6.72 20.30
C LEU A 353 11.70 6.91 21.30
N SER A 354 10.55 6.26 21.10
CA SER A 354 9.41 6.31 22.03
C SER A 354 9.77 5.85 23.44
N GLU A 355 10.50 4.74 23.55
CA GLU A 355 11.03 4.22 24.82
C GLU A 355 11.91 5.26 25.54
N ARG A 356 12.83 5.88 24.80
CA ARG A 356 13.73 6.92 25.35
C ARG A 356 12.96 8.17 25.77
N LEU A 357 11.96 8.59 25.00
CA LEU A 357 11.10 9.72 25.34
C LEU A 357 10.23 9.46 26.57
N ALA A 358 9.79 8.23 26.78
CA ALA A 358 9.04 7.82 27.98
C ALA A 358 9.93 7.79 29.24
N LEU A 359 11.21 7.45 29.09
CA LEU A 359 12.19 7.48 30.19
C LEU A 359 12.57 8.91 30.62
N VAL A 360 12.59 9.87 29.69
CA VAL A 360 12.92 11.27 30.00
C VAL A 360 11.88 11.92 30.92
N ASP A 361 10.59 11.65 30.68
CA ASP A 361 9.49 12.12 31.53
C ASP A 361 8.47 10.99 31.73
N THR A 362 8.64 10.27 32.83
CA THR A 362 7.75 9.15 33.22
C THR A 362 6.31 9.56 33.52
N GLY A 363 6.03 10.86 33.69
CA GLY A 363 4.67 11.39 33.88
C GLY A 363 3.95 11.72 32.58
N ARG A 364 4.65 11.67 31.45
CA ARG A 364 4.12 11.99 30.12
C ARG A 364 3.63 10.73 29.41
N ARG A 365 2.46 10.82 28.80
CA ARG A 365 1.91 9.77 27.94
C ARG A 365 2.58 9.84 26.56
N VAL A 366 3.37 8.83 26.21
CA VAL A 366 4.00 8.71 24.89
C VAL A 366 3.21 7.72 24.04
N ILE A 367 2.84 8.14 22.82
CA ILE A 367 2.09 7.32 21.87
C ILE A 367 2.93 7.23 20.59
N ALA A 368 3.49 6.05 20.37
CA ALA A 368 4.23 5.65 19.19
C ALA A 368 3.25 5.34 18.05
N THR A 369 3.26 6.14 16.99
CA THR A 369 2.41 5.91 15.82
C THR A 369 3.24 5.51 14.60
N ASP A 370 2.75 4.51 13.89
CA ASP A 370 3.38 4.06 12.66
C ASP A 370 2.33 3.54 11.66
N TYR A 371 2.73 3.48 10.41
CA TYR A 371 1.95 3.02 9.28
C TYR A 371 2.26 1.56 8.91
N SER A 372 3.44 1.08 9.29
CA SER A 372 3.86 -0.32 9.11
C SER A 372 3.34 -1.19 10.24
N TYR A 373 2.65 -2.28 9.89
CA TYR A 373 2.18 -3.25 10.87
C TYR A 373 3.35 -3.97 11.54
N ALA A 374 4.40 -4.27 10.77
CA ALA A 374 5.61 -4.91 11.31
C ALA A 374 6.36 -3.98 12.27
N ALA A 375 6.45 -2.68 11.97
CA ALA A 375 7.05 -1.69 12.86
C ALA A 375 6.29 -1.62 14.20
N LEU A 376 4.96 -1.49 14.13
CA LEU A 376 4.12 -1.43 15.33
C LEU A 376 4.21 -2.69 16.18
N GLN A 377 4.28 -3.87 15.56
CA GLN A 377 4.46 -5.11 16.30
C GLN A 377 5.78 -5.08 17.10
N LEU A 378 6.89 -4.69 16.47
CA LEU A 378 8.18 -4.54 17.17
C LEU A 378 8.11 -3.48 18.28
N ALA A 379 7.43 -2.36 18.03
CA ALA A 379 7.23 -1.31 19.04
C ALA A 379 6.39 -1.79 20.23
N GLN A 380 5.37 -2.61 19.99
CA GLN A 380 4.56 -3.25 21.03
C GLN A 380 5.39 -4.21 21.88
N GLU A 381 6.17 -5.06 21.25
CA GLU A 381 7.09 -5.99 21.92
C GLU A 381 8.13 -5.24 22.76
N ARG A 382 8.70 -4.16 22.21
CA ARG A 382 9.63 -3.27 22.94
C ARG A 382 8.96 -2.61 24.14
N SER A 383 7.78 -2.02 23.96
CA SER A 383 7.03 -1.38 25.05
C SER A 383 6.71 -2.37 26.18
N ALA A 384 6.30 -3.60 25.84
CA ALA A 384 6.01 -4.65 26.81
C ALA A 384 7.23 -5.06 27.65
N ALA A 385 8.44 -4.91 27.09
CA ALA A 385 9.70 -5.18 27.78
C ALA A 385 10.33 -3.94 28.45
N ALA A 386 9.84 -2.73 28.16
CA ALA A 386 10.42 -1.48 28.62
C ALA A 386 10.14 -1.20 30.10
N ALA A 387 11.07 -0.51 30.77
CA ALA A 387 10.90 -0.09 32.17
C ALA A 387 9.79 0.95 32.33
N THR A 388 9.60 1.81 31.33
CA THR A 388 8.49 2.76 31.22
C THR A 388 7.74 2.46 29.92
N PRO A 389 6.59 1.75 29.98
CA PRO A 389 5.82 1.42 28.79
C PRO A 389 5.30 2.68 28.09
N PHE A 390 5.18 2.58 26.77
CA PHE A 390 4.52 3.57 25.92
C PHE A 390 3.36 2.92 25.15
N GLU A 391 2.47 3.74 24.60
CA GLU A 391 1.32 3.26 23.83
C GLU A 391 1.67 3.19 22.35
N THR A 392 0.97 2.32 21.61
CA THR A 392 1.14 2.21 20.16
C THR A 392 -0.19 2.43 19.45
N ALA A 393 -0.16 3.08 18.28
CA ALA A 393 -1.35 3.25 17.46
C ALA A 393 -1.03 3.26 15.97
N HIS A 394 -1.83 2.53 15.18
CA HIS A 394 -1.69 2.56 13.73
C HIS A 394 -2.27 3.85 13.14
N VAL A 395 -1.43 4.61 12.43
CA VAL A 395 -1.85 5.85 11.76
C VAL A 395 -1.34 5.87 10.32
N ASN A 396 -2.28 5.98 9.39
CA ASN A 396 -1.96 6.11 7.98
C ASN A 396 -2.11 7.56 7.51
N LEU A 397 -0.98 8.26 7.37
CA LEU A 397 -0.94 9.66 6.93
C LEU A 397 -1.42 9.87 5.48
N TYR A 398 -1.50 8.82 4.64
CA TYR A 398 -2.09 8.92 3.29
C TYR A 398 -3.61 9.09 3.31
N ARG A 399 -4.25 8.99 4.48
CA ARG A 399 -5.67 9.24 4.68
C ARG A 399 -5.90 10.57 5.38
N THR A 400 -6.88 11.35 4.92
CA THR A 400 -7.30 12.58 5.65
C THR A 400 -7.85 12.23 7.02
N LEU A 401 -8.36 11.00 7.19
CA LEU A 401 -8.79 10.46 8.48
C LEU A 401 -7.68 10.42 9.55
N SER A 402 -6.40 10.43 9.17
CA SER A 402 -5.29 10.57 10.13
C SER A 402 -5.38 11.84 10.99
N LEU A 403 -6.07 12.88 10.52
CA LEU A 403 -6.32 14.10 11.30
C LEU A 403 -7.17 13.85 12.55
N ALA A 404 -7.91 12.74 12.60
CA ALA A 404 -8.67 12.31 13.77
C ALA A 404 -7.82 11.55 14.79
N ALA A 405 -6.56 11.20 14.47
CA ALA A 405 -5.71 10.37 15.33
C ALA A 405 -5.61 10.90 16.78
N PRO A 406 -5.39 12.20 17.05
CA PRO A 406 -5.37 12.68 18.44
C PRO A 406 -6.67 12.39 19.19
N LYS A 407 -7.83 12.64 18.55
CA LYS A 407 -9.15 12.36 19.16
C LYS A 407 -9.36 10.86 19.38
N GLN A 408 -8.98 10.02 18.40
CA GLN A 408 -9.08 8.56 18.51
C GLN A 408 -8.22 8.01 19.64
N GLN A 409 -7.10 8.66 19.94
CA GLN A 409 -6.24 8.33 21.08
C GLN A 409 -6.68 9.01 22.39
N GLY A 410 -7.87 9.63 22.44
CA GLY A 410 -8.39 10.27 23.65
C GLY A 410 -7.69 11.57 24.05
N ILE A 411 -6.97 12.21 23.13
CA ILE A 411 -6.27 13.48 23.37
C ILE A 411 -7.27 14.62 23.24
N THR A 412 -7.54 15.31 24.36
CA THR A 412 -8.49 16.44 24.44
C THR A 412 -7.83 17.78 24.73
N GLY A 413 -6.55 17.78 25.12
CA GLY A 413 -5.78 18.97 25.50
C GLY A 413 -4.57 19.20 24.60
N ARG A 414 -3.58 19.94 25.13
CA ARG A 414 -2.31 20.17 24.43
C ARG A 414 -1.51 18.88 24.27
N PHE A 415 -0.87 18.72 23.12
CA PHE A 415 -0.02 17.57 22.83
C PHE A 415 1.19 18.01 22.00
N ASP A 416 2.30 17.32 22.18
CA ASP A 416 3.52 17.52 21.39
C ASP A 416 3.58 16.51 20.25
N VAL A 417 4.30 16.87 19.19
CA VAL A 417 4.55 16.01 18.03
C VAL A 417 6.04 15.89 17.77
N VAL A 418 6.51 14.66 17.55
CA VAL A 418 7.87 14.40 17.08
C VAL A 418 7.84 13.51 15.84
N ALA A 419 8.82 13.67 14.95
CA ALA A 419 8.98 12.83 13.77
C ALA A 419 10.47 12.67 13.42
N ASN A 420 11.02 11.46 13.55
CA ASN A 420 12.43 11.19 13.28
C ASN A 420 12.62 10.69 11.85
N HIS A 421 13.21 11.51 10.96
CA HIS A 421 13.47 11.15 9.55
C HIS A 421 12.23 10.70 8.73
N VAL A 422 11.04 11.16 9.10
CA VAL A 422 9.79 10.74 8.44
C VAL A 422 9.46 11.60 7.22
N PHE A 423 9.63 12.92 7.32
CA PHE A 423 9.10 13.88 6.35
C PHE A 423 9.61 13.68 4.92
N GLU A 424 10.89 13.36 4.78
CA GLU A 424 11.55 13.10 3.52
C GLU A 424 11.16 11.75 2.90
N GLN A 425 10.70 10.81 3.73
CA GLN A 425 10.31 9.47 3.32
C GLN A 425 8.80 9.37 3.01
N LEU A 426 8.06 10.46 3.22
CA LEU A 426 6.65 10.58 2.88
C LEU A 426 6.44 11.16 1.48
N GLY A 427 5.47 10.59 0.77
CA GLY A 427 4.85 11.23 -0.39
C GLY A 427 4.13 12.53 0.00
N HIS A 428 3.92 13.41 -0.98
CA HIS A 428 3.37 14.75 -0.75
C HIS A 428 2.02 14.76 0.00
N LEU A 429 1.11 13.82 -0.28
CA LEU A 429 -0.20 13.74 0.40
C LEU A 429 -0.06 13.47 1.90
N ALA A 430 0.74 12.47 2.27
CA ALA A 430 1.00 12.14 3.66
C ALA A 430 1.73 13.27 4.40
N ARG A 431 2.70 13.91 3.73
CA ARG A 431 3.41 15.06 4.26
C ARG A 431 2.49 16.22 4.62
N GLU A 432 1.51 16.52 3.78
CA GLU A 432 0.53 17.58 4.07
C GLU A 432 -0.33 17.25 5.30
N ASN A 433 -0.73 15.98 5.49
CA ASN A 433 -1.50 15.59 6.66
C ASN A 433 -0.68 15.66 7.96
N LEU A 434 0.61 15.31 7.91
CA LEU A 434 1.51 15.51 9.06
C LEU A 434 1.67 16.99 9.41
N LEU A 435 1.80 17.88 8.40
CA LEU A 435 1.83 19.34 8.64
C LEU A 435 0.53 19.85 9.27
N ARG A 436 -0.64 19.34 8.86
CA ARG A 436 -1.93 19.66 9.48
C ARG A 436 -1.97 19.21 10.95
N LEU A 437 -1.47 18.02 11.27
CA LEU A 437 -1.37 17.50 12.63
C LEU A 437 -0.40 18.33 13.50
N ILE A 438 0.76 18.70 12.98
CA ILE A 438 1.69 19.62 13.65
C ILE A 438 1.02 20.96 13.96
N ARG A 439 0.28 21.51 13.00
CA ARG A 439 -0.48 22.74 13.23
C ARG A 439 -1.51 22.57 14.35
N MET A 440 -2.19 21.42 14.42
CA MET A 440 -3.13 21.12 15.50
C MET A 440 -2.42 21.09 16.86
N ALA A 441 -1.25 20.43 16.94
CA ALA A 441 -0.40 20.39 18.14
C ALA A 441 -0.03 21.81 18.61
N LEU A 442 0.53 22.62 17.72
CA LEU A 442 0.93 24.00 18.02
C LEU A 442 -0.26 24.87 18.45
N ARG A 443 -1.42 24.75 17.78
CA ARG A 443 -2.63 25.50 18.16
C ARG A 443 -3.24 25.06 19.48
N SER A 444 -2.99 23.81 19.89
CA SER A 444 -3.40 23.30 21.20
C SER A 444 -2.50 23.81 22.34
N GLY A 445 -1.38 24.46 22.00
CA GLY A 445 -0.38 24.97 22.96
C GLY A 445 0.76 23.99 23.23
N GLY A 446 0.94 22.97 22.38
CA GLY A 446 2.10 22.08 22.41
C GLY A 446 3.21 22.52 21.45
N SER A 447 4.20 21.65 21.31
CA SER A 447 5.42 21.84 20.52
C SER A 447 5.54 20.79 19.42
N ALA A 448 6.31 21.07 18.37
CA ALA A 448 6.60 20.09 17.34
C ALA A 448 8.04 20.19 16.81
N CYS A 449 8.75 19.07 16.77
CA CYS A 449 10.09 18.98 16.19
C CYS A 449 10.24 17.75 15.29
N ALA A 450 11.17 17.82 14.34
CA ALA A 450 11.47 16.71 13.44
C ALA A 450 12.92 16.75 12.97
N THR A 451 13.41 15.63 12.44
CA THR A 451 14.71 15.51 11.78
C THR A 451 14.53 14.99 10.37
N LEU A 452 15.40 15.41 9.46
CA LEU A 452 15.32 15.10 8.02
C LEU A 452 16.71 15.05 7.38
N TYR A 453 16.82 14.44 6.20
CA TYR A 453 17.97 14.60 5.28
C TYR A 453 17.73 15.67 4.21
N ALA A 454 18.69 16.59 4.06
CA ALA A 454 18.64 17.67 3.06
C ALA A 454 19.14 17.25 1.67
N SER A 455 19.96 16.20 1.59
CA SER A 455 20.52 15.65 0.35
C SER A 455 20.11 14.19 0.16
N PRO A 456 19.90 13.74 -1.09
CA PRO A 456 19.60 12.34 -1.38
C PRO A 456 20.79 11.45 -1.01
N ALA A 457 20.53 10.15 -0.85
CA ALA A 457 21.62 9.16 -0.87
C ALA A 457 22.30 9.13 -2.26
N GLU A 458 23.53 8.63 -2.34
CA GLU A 458 24.25 8.49 -3.61
C GLU A 458 23.51 7.57 -4.60
N ASP A 459 22.83 6.56 -4.07
CA ASP A 459 22.05 5.54 -4.77
C ASP A 459 20.54 5.80 -4.70
N VAL A 460 20.12 7.07 -4.77
CA VAL A 460 18.71 7.44 -4.67
C VAL A 460 17.82 6.67 -5.66
N THR A 461 16.80 6.00 -5.12
CA THR A 461 15.79 5.32 -5.93
C THR A 461 14.38 5.62 -5.43
N PHE A 462 13.39 5.62 -6.32
CA PHE A 462 11.99 5.76 -5.92
C PHE A 462 11.44 4.50 -5.22
N ALA A 463 12.06 3.34 -5.41
CA ALA A 463 11.64 2.10 -4.77
C ALA A 463 12.05 2.02 -3.28
N ASP A 464 13.07 2.78 -2.88
CA ASP A 464 13.59 2.82 -1.51
C ASP A 464 13.41 4.22 -0.89
N PRO A 465 12.33 4.43 -0.10
CA PRO A 465 12.09 5.67 0.62
C PRO A 465 13.21 6.09 1.57
N THR A 466 14.04 5.16 2.07
CA THR A 466 15.14 5.50 2.97
C THR A 466 16.23 6.32 2.28
N THR A 467 16.28 6.30 0.94
CA THR A 467 17.26 7.05 0.13
C THR A 467 16.82 8.47 -0.22
N TRP A 468 15.57 8.84 0.10
CA TRP A 468 14.97 10.12 -0.29
C TRP A 468 15.50 11.31 0.51
N HIS A 469 15.11 12.51 0.11
CA HIS A 469 15.48 13.74 0.81
C HIS A 469 14.35 14.76 0.72
N LEU A 470 14.41 15.73 1.62
CA LEU A 470 13.57 16.91 1.56
C LEU A 470 14.42 18.09 1.96
N ASN A 471 14.73 18.97 1.01
CA ASN A 471 15.52 20.13 1.34
C ASN A 471 14.68 21.19 2.08
N GLN A 472 15.37 22.13 2.72
CA GLN A 472 14.73 23.16 3.56
C GLN A 472 13.76 24.04 2.79
N PHE A 473 14.04 24.34 1.52
CA PHE A 473 13.17 25.17 0.68
C PHE A 473 11.86 24.46 0.37
N GLU A 474 11.92 23.16 0.06
CA GLU A 474 10.73 22.33 -0.19
C GLU A 474 9.88 22.16 1.07
N LEU A 475 10.52 21.91 2.23
CA LEU A 475 9.82 21.85 3.51
C LEU A 475 9.16 23.21 3.83
N ALA A 476 9.86 24.32 3.63
CA ALA A 476 9.32 25.67 3.88
C ALA A 476 8.11 25.96 2.99
N ASN A 477 8.19 25.63 1.70
CA ASN A 477 7.07 25.79 0.78
C ASN A 477 5.85 24.94 1.18
N ALA A 478 6.08 23.71 1.64
CA ALA A 478 5.00 22.84 2.12
C ALA A 478 4.40 23.37 3.42
N ALA A 479 5.22 23.73 4.42
CA ALA A 479 4.81 24.25 5.71
C ALA A 479 4.02 25.56 5.58
N HIS A 480 4.46 26.47 4.70
CA HIS A 480 3.81 27.76 4.50
C HIS A 480 2.35 27.64 4.03
N LYS A 481 2.03 26.62 3.22
CA LYS A 481 0.64 26.33 2.80
C LYS A 481 -0.31 26.08 3.97
N PHE A 482 0.22 25.69 5.13
CA PHE A 482 -0.53 25.41 6.36
C PHE A 482 -0.37 26.49 7.43
N GLY A 483 0.23 27.63 7.10
CA GLY A 483 0.49 28.69 8.08
C GLY A 483 1.54 28.26 9.12
N LEU A 484 2.52 27.47 8.70
CA LEU A 484 3.66 27.04 9.51
C LEU A 484 4.95 27.65 8.98
N SER A 485 5.87 27.90 9.89
CA SER A 485 7.30 28.13 9.63
C SER A 485 8.12 27.23 10.56
N PHE A 486 9.44 27.24 10.44
CA PHE A 486 10.29 26.48 11.33
C PHE A 486 11.63 27.17 11.57
N GLU A 487 12.21 26.90 12.72
CA GLU A 487 13.61 27.15 13.04
C GLU A 487 14.42 25.92 12.62
N TYR A 488 15.58 26.14 11.98
CA TYR A 488 16.43 25.07 11.49
C TYR A 488 17.67 24.92 12.38
N PHE A 489 18.13 23.68 12.55
CA PHE A 489 19.30 23.34 13.34
C PHE A 489 20.15 22.31 12.59
N THR A 490 21.46 22.50 12.60
CA THR A 490 22.41 21.48 12.12
C THR A 490 22.85 20.65 13.32
N PRO A 491 22.60 19.33 13.36
CA PRO A 491 23.07 18.44 14.41
C PRO A 491 24.59 18.55 14.61
N ALA A 492 25.05 18.52 15.85
CA ALA A 492 26.47 18.67 16.20
C ALA A 492 27.33 17.48 15.75
N THR A 493 26.72 16.28 15.67
CA THR A 493 27.32 15.06 15.15
C THR A 493 26.99 14.92 13.67
N GLN A 494 27.97 15.19 12.81
CA GLN A 494 27.96 14.73 11.42
C GLN A 494 28.71 13.39 11.38
N ILE A 495 28.01 12.27 11.20
CA ILE A 495 28.71 11.04 10.84
C ILE A 495 29.25 11.24 9.41
N PRO A 496 30.58 11.10 9.17
CA PRO A 496 31.18 11.34 7.86
C PRO A 496 30.68 10.40 6.74
N THR A 497 29.95 9.34 7.09
CA THR A 497 29.64 8.21 6.20
C THR A 497 28.40 8.42 5.33
N MET A 498 27.62 9.49 5.55
CA MET A 498 26.48 9.84 4.70
C MET A 498 26.51 11.33 4.39
N ASP A 499 26.95 11.74 3.20
CA ASP A 499 26.88 13.14 2.69
C ASP A 499 25.42 13.63 2.47
N ARG A 500 24.47 13.05 3.21
CA ARG A 500 23.02 13.30 3.16
C ARG A 500 22.60 14.55 3.93
N ARG A 501 23.49 15.11 4.75
CA ARG A 501 23.32 16.38 5.50
C ARG A 501 22.04 16.39 6.34
N PRO A 502 22.01 15.67 7.49
CA PRO A 502 20.87 15.70 8.39
C PRO A 502 20.66 17.10 8.98
N TYR A 503 19.40 17.46 9.22
CA TYR A 503 19.02 18.70 9.89
C TYR A 503 17.80 18.49 10.79
N GLY A 504 17.78 19.22 11.91
CA GLY A 504 16.64 19.29 12.82
C GLY A 504 15.79 20.52 12.53
N VAL A 505 14.49 20.41 12.78
CA VAL A 505 13.53 21.51 12.67
C VAL A 505 12.65 21.60 13.90
N ARG A 506 12.34 22.83 14.32
CA ARG A 506 11.29 23.12 15.29
C ARG A 506 10.21 23.95 14.60
N PHE A 507 8.99 23.43 14.54
CA PHE A 507 7.90 24.12 13.86
C PHE A 507 7.28 25.19 14.76
N VAL A 508 6.87 26.29 14.14
CA VAL A 508 6.14 27.40 14.77
C VAL A 508 4.96 27.81 13.91
N LEU A 509 3.95 28.42 14.52
CA LEU A 509 2.87 29.05 13.77
C LEU A 509 3.43 30.29 13.05
N SER A 510 3.16 30.39 11.76
CA SER A 510 3.57 31.55 10.98
C SER A 510 2.62 32.73 11.25
N ASP A 511 3.19 33.92 11.41
CA ASP A 511 2.44 35.18 11.42
C ASP A 511 1.89 35.57 10.04
N HIS A 512 2.35 34.89 8.99
CA HIS A 512 1.86 35.14 7.63
C HIS A 512 0.44 34.59 7.47
N PRO A 513 -0.50 35.41 6.95
CA PRO A 513 -1.85 34.93 6.68
C PRO A 513 -1.80 33.78 5.68
N PHE A 514 -2.69 32.80 5.87
CA PHE A 514 -2.91 31.74 4.88
C PHE A 514 -3.01 32.36 3.49
N PRO A 515 -2.35 31.79 2.45
CA PRO A 515 -2.57 32.26 1.09
C PRO A 515 -4.08 32.21 0.80
N THR A 516 -4.70 33.38 0.72
CA THR A 516 -6.16 33.57 0.57
C THR A 516 -6.67 33.21 -0.82
N GLN A 517 -5.82 32.69 -1.69
CA GLN A 517 -6.12 32.49 -3.10
C GLN A 517 -6.64 31.08 -3.40
N GLU A 518 -7.90 30.82 -3.03
CA GLU A 518 -8.76 30.06 -3.95
C GLU A 518 -9.02 30.95 -5.18
N VAL A 519 -8.03 31.05 -6.07
CA VAL A 519 -8.29 31.58 -7.41
C VAL A 519 -9.26 30.59 -8.05
N SER A 520 -10.51 31.00 -8.26
CA SER A 520 -11.52 30.09 -8.84
C SER A 520 -11.03 29.55 -10.17
N MET A 521 -11.45 28.32 -10.53
CA MET A 521 -11.12 27.66 -11.80
C MET A 521 -11.22 28.63 -12.98
N ARG A 522 -12.28 29.44 -13.01
CA ARG A 522 -12.52 30.46 -14.03
C ARG A 522 -11.43 31.53 -14.11
N GLN A 523 -10.90 31.98 -12.97
CA GLN A 523 -9.81 32.96 -12.91
C GLN A 523 -8.45 32.35 -13.26
N ARG A 524 -8.19 31.09 -12.89
CA ARG A 524 -6.97 30.36 -13.30
C ARG A 524 -6.98 30.06 -14.78
N LEU A 525 -8.08 29.48 -15.29
CA LEU A 525 -8.35 29.31 -16.72
C LEU A 525 -8.16 30.63 -17.47
N LYS A 526 -8.73 31.74 -16.97
CA LYS A 526 -8.58 33.06 -17.58
C LYS A 526 -7.12 33.56 -17.58
N ARG A 527 -6.34 33.38 -16.51
CA ARG A 527 -4.90 33.70 -16.49
C ARG A 527 -4.13 32.90 -17.54
N LEU A 528 -4.51 31.63 -17.72
CA LEU A 528 -3.91 30.76 -18.70
C LEU A 528 -4.29 31.06 -20.15
N PHE A 529 -5.53 31.50 -20.39
CA PHE A 529 -5.94 32.01 -21.71
C PHE A 529 -5.32 33.39 -22.04
N MET A 530 -4.85 34.14 -21.04
CA MET A 530 -4.24 35.47 -21.22
C MET A 530 -2.71 35.46 -21.36
N ARG A 531 -2.04 34.29 -21.30
CA ARG A 531 -0.59 34.20 -21.59
C ARG A 531 -0.32 34.46 -23.08
N THR A 532 0.78 35.15 -23.36
CA THR A 532 1.21 35.61 -24.70
C THR A 532 1.20 34.49 -25.74
N ARG A 533 0.74 34.78 -26.97
CA ARG A 533 0.75 33.81 -28.07
C ARG A 533 2.20 33.49 -28.48
N PRO A 534 2.66 32.24 -28.34
CA PRO A 534 4.00 31.87 -28.75
C PRO A 534 4.18 32.00 -30.27
N ALA A 535 5.35 32.50 -30.69
CA ALA A 535 5.72 32.62 -32.08
C ALA A 535 6.38 31.31 -32.57
N GLY A 536 5.79 30.66 -33.56
CA GLY A 536 6.30 29.42 -34.17
C GLY A 536 5.65 28.14 -33.63
N THR A 537 5.61 27.11 -34.48
CA THR A 537 4.86 25.85 -34.26
C THR A 537 5.37 25.04 -33.06
N ARG A 538 6.68 24.96 -32.84
CA ARG A 538 7.27 24.23 -31.71
C ARG A 538 6.92 24.87 -30.36
N ALA A 539 7.05 26.20 -30.27
CA ALA A 539 6.68 26.94 -29.07
C ALA A 539 5.17 26.88 -28.78
N GLN A 540 4.33 26.76 -29.81
CA GLN A 540 2.89 26.51 -29.65
C GLN A 540 2.61 25.11 -29.10
N LEU A 541 3.29 24.08 -29.61
CA LEU A 541 3.19 22.72 -29.09
C LEU A 541 3.64 22.64 -27.64
N ASP A 542 4.80 23.20 -27.29
CA ASP A 542 5.31 23.20 -25.91
C ASP A 542 4.36 23.93 -24.96
N ALA A 543 3.79 25.07 -25.39
CA ALA A 543 2.81 25.80 -24.60
C ALA A 543 1.50 25.02 -24.41
N LEU A 544 1.05 24.28 -25.44
CA LEU A 544 -0.13 23.42 -25.36
C LEU A 544 0.11 22.21 -24.45
N THR A 545 1.26 21.56 -24.54
CA THR A 545 1.65 20.45 -23.66
C THR A 545 1.66 20.90 -22.20
N ASN A 546 2.36 22.01 -21.89
CA ASN A 546 2.37 22.58 -20.54
C ASN A 546 0.95 22.94 -20.07
N ARG A 547 0.11 23.44 -20.98
CA ARG A 547 -1.28 23.77 -20.68
C ARG A 547 -2.11 22.53 -20.33
N ILE A 548 -1.93 21.45 -21.06
CA ILE A 548 -2.60 20.17 -20.81
C ILE A 548 -2.16 19.65 -19.43
N THR A 549 -0.87 19.57 -19.16
CA THR A 549 -0.34 19.14 -17.85
C THR A 549 -0.93 19.97 -16.70
N GLU A 550 -0.93 21.31 -16.81
CA GLU A 550 -1.52 22.17 -15.78
C GLU A 550 -3.03 21.92 -15.57
N LEU A 551 -3.80 21.65 -16.63
CA LEU A 551 -5.24 21.33 -16.54
C LEU A 551 -5.48 19.96 -15.92
N GLU A 552 -4.65 18.97 -16.25
CA GLU A 552 -4.77 17.63 -15.69
C GLU A 552 -4.43 17.64 -14.19
N ASP A 553 -3.39 18.37 -13.77
CA ASP A 553 -3.03 18.52 -12.37
C ASP A 553 -4.13 19.19 -11.55
N GLU A 554 -4.78 20.21 -12.13
CA GLU A 554 -5.95 20.87 -11.53
C GLU A 554 -7.13 19.90 -11.40
N LEU A 555 -7.40 19.11 -12.45
CA LEU A 555 -8.47 18.11 -12.43
C LEU A 555 -8.22 17.06 -11.34
N ASP A 556 -6.99 16.59 -11.18
CA ASP A 556 -6.66 15.65 -10.11
C ASP A 556 -6.78 16.24 -8.72
N GLU A 557 -6.47 17.53 -8.54
CA GLU A 557 -6.70 18.18 -7.25
C GLU A 557 -8.20 18.24 -6.92
N TYR A 558 -9.06 18.49 -7.90
CA TYR A 558 -10.49 18.39 -7.71
C TYR A 558 -10.95 16.97 -7.34
N ARG A 559 -10.41 15.95 -8.01
CA ARG A 559 -10.69 14.54 -7.69
C ARG A 559 -10.25 14.18 -6.26
N ARG A 560 -9.06 14.62 -5.86
CA ARG A 560 -8.55 14.45 -4.49
C ARG A 560 -9.42 15.18 -3.47
N ASN A 561 -9.93 16.36 -3.80
CA ASN A 561 -10.87 17.07 -2.94
C ASN A 561 -12.18 16.30 -2.76
N SER A 562 -12.69 15.65 -3.80
CA SER A 562 -13.85 14.76 -3.68
C SER A 562 -13.59 13.60 -2.70
N LEU A 563 -12.41 12.98 -2.77
CA LEU A 563 -12.02 11.94 -1.79
C LEU A 563 -11.93 12.50 -0.37
N ARG A 564 -11.31 13.66 -0.19
CA ARG A 564 -11.22 14.34 1.12
C ARG A 564 -12.62 14.60 1.69
N VAL A 565 -13.58 15.01 0.86
CA VAL A 565 -14.98 15.19 1.29
C VAL A 565 -15.59 13.87 1.73
N ALA A 566 -15.41 12.78 0.96
CA ALA A 566 -15.91 11.46 1.33
C ALA A 566 -15.31 10.97 2.67
N GLU A 567 -14.00 11.15 2.89
CA GLU A 567 -13.34 10.82 4.16
C GLU A 567 -13.85 11.67 5.35
N LEU A 568 -14.13 12.95 5.13
CA LEU A 568 -14.69 13.82 6.18
C LEU A 568 -16.15 13.46 6.50
N MET A 569 -16.94 13.08 5.50
CA MET A 569 -18.30 12.56 5.72
C MET A 569 -18.26 11.27 6.52
N ASP A 570 -17.37 10.33 6.15
CA ASP A 570 -17.14 9.08 6.90
C ASP A 570 -16.77 9.36 8.37
N LEU A 571 -15.86 10.30 8.62
CA LEU A 571 -15.49 10.71 9.97
C LEU A 571 -16.68 11.25 10.79
N ALA A 572 -17.51 12.08 10.15
CA ALA A 572 -18.68 12.65 10.79
C ALA A 572 -19.70 11.56 11.11
N GLU A 573 -19.99 10.67 10.16
CA GLU A 573 -20.90 9.54 10.34
C GLU A 573 -20.46 8.61 11.48
N GLN A 574 -19.17 8.25 11.54
CA GLN A 574 -18.63 7.44 12.64
C GLN A 574 -18.76 8.14 14.00
N SER A 575 -18.51 9.45 14.05
CA SER A 575 -18.65 10.22 15.29
C SER A 575 -20.10 10.21 15.80
N PHE A 576 -21.10 10.28 14.90
CA PHE A 576 -22.51 10.19 15.28
C PHE A 576 -22.95 8.78 15.70
N ARG A 577 -22.31 7.72 15.18
CA ARG A 577 -22.58 6.33 15.58
C ARG A 577 -22.06 6.03 16.99
N ALA A 578 -20.85 6.49 17.31
CA ALA A 578 -20.23 6.28 18.62
C ALA A 578 -21.03 6.92 19.79
N ASP A 579 -21.78 7.99 19.50
CA ASP A 579 -22.64 8.68 20.48
C ASP A 579 -24.04 8.04 20.64
N ARG A 580 -24.38 6.98 19.89
CA ARG A 580 -25.60 6.20 20.14
C ARG A 580 -25.31 5.16 21.22
N PRO A 581 -26.02 5.15 22.37
CA PRO A 581 -25.97 3.99 23.25
C PRO A 581 -26.38 2.77 22.43
N ALA A 582 -25.65 1.66 22.58
CA ALA A 582 -26.01 0.37 22.01
C ALA A 582 -27.48 0.11 22.38
N SER A 583 -28.39 0.28 21.41
CA SER A 583 -29.80 0.02 21.65
C SER A 583 -29.95 -1.47 21.90
N ASP A 584 -30.55 -1.81 23.03
CA ASP A 584 -30.99 -3.15 23.44
C ASP A 584 -31.52 -3.94 22.25
N ASN A 585 -30.66 -4.75 21.63
CA ASN A 585 -31.07 -5.91 20.86
C ASN A 585 -30.93 -7.11 21.78
N ASP A 586 -31.78 -7.12 22.81
CA ASP A 586 -32.01 -8.29 23.62
C ASP A 586 -33.52 -8.49 23.81
N SER A 587 -33.93 -9.75 23.71
CA SER A 587 -35.29 -10.29 23.76
C SER A 587 -36.12 -10.20 22.47
N HIS A 588 -36.09 -11.26 21.67
CA HIS A 588 -37.29 -11.95 21.17
C HIS A 588 -36.95 -13.41 20.82
N ASN A 589 -36.51 -14.17 21.82
CA ASN A 589 -36.66 -15.63 21.82
C ASN A 589 -37.85 -15.96 22.74
N GLY A 590 -39.04 -16.08 22.14
CA GLY A 590 -40.17 -16.74 22.77
C GLY A 590 -40.02 -18.26 22.63
N PRO A 591 -40.34 -19.07 23.64
CA PRO A 591 -40.20 -20.52 23.55
C PRO A 591 -41.36 -21.10 22.73
N SER A 592 -41.04 -21.87 21.70
CA SER A 592 -41.98 -22.77 21.04
C SER A 592 -42.20 -24.02 21.89
N ALA A 593 -43.47 -24.28 22.19
CA ALA A 593 -44.01 -25.60 22.52
C ALA A 593 -44.40 -26.33 21.23
#